data_AF-A0A3R6RW51-F1
#
_entry.id   AF-A0A3R6RW51-F1
#
_cell.length_a   1.000
_cell.length_b   1.000
_cell.length_c   1.000
_cell.angle_alpha   90.00
_cell.angle_beta   90.00
_cell.angle_gamma   90.00
#
_symmetry.space_group_name_H-M   'P 1'
#
loop_
_entity.id
_entity.type
_entity.pdbx_description
1 polymer ?
#
loop_
_entity_poly.entity_id
_entity_poly.type
_entity_poly.pdbx_seq_one_letter_code
_entity_poly.pdbx_strand_id
1 'polypeptide(L)'
;MKQIDIEVSATISMKYDPESEEFKDSLETYREAIEDGASEEDMLRQIAWYITAFGTEYMIEGVGYVSVDGEKRGDPEDWCGVDIENSLNINDTPDFSTAII
;
A
#
# COMPACT_ATOMS: atom_id res chain seq x y z
N MET A 1 20.64 -8.52 -31.20
CA MET A 1 20.01 -7.84 -30.03
C MET A 1 20.77 -8.23 -28.79
N LYS A 2 20.81 -7.36 -27.78
CA LYS A 2 21.32 -7.67 -26.44
C LYS A 2 20.14 -7.65 -25.48
N GLN A 3 20.14 -8.57 -24.51
CA GLN A 3 19.17 -8.69 -23.43
C GLN A 3 19.95 -8.78 -22.11
N ILE A 4 19.36 -8.25 -21.04
CA ILE A 4 19.83 -8.39 -19.67
C ILE A 4 18.59 -8.58 -18.80
N ASP A 5 18.66 -9.51 -17.85
CA ASP A 5 17.61 -9.79 -16.90
C ASP A 5 18.06 -9.24 -15.53
N ILE A 6 17.19 -8.50 -14.85
CA ILE A 6 17.46 -7.87 -13.56
C ILE A 6 16.31 -8.21 -12.62
N GLU A 7 16.62 -8.70 -11.43
CA GLU A 7 15.64 -8.94 -10.38
C GLU A 7 15.64 -7.78 -9.39
N VAL A 8 14.44 -7.37 -8.97
CA VAL A 8 14.21 -6.33 -7.98
C VAL A 8 13.35 -6.87 -6.85
N SER A 9 13.71 -6.54 -5.61
CA SER A 9 12.91 -6.92 -4.44
C SER A 9 12.92 -5.83 -3.37
N ALA A 10 11.78 -5.68 -2.69
CA ALA A 10 11.58 -4.79 -1.55
C ALA A 10 10.65 -5.46 -0.52
N THR A 11 10.79 -5.08 0.74
CA THR A 11 9.84 -5.44 1.81
C THR A 11 9.07 -4.19 2.20
N ILE A 12 7.74 -4.28 2.21
CA ILE A 12 6.86 -3.21 2.69
C ILE A 12 6.31 -3.63 4.04
N SER A 13 6.60 -2.84 5.08
CA SER A 13 6.12 -3.09 6.43
C SER A 13 4.85 -2.29 6.67
N MET A 14 3.78 -2.96 7.09
CA MET A 14 2.48 -2.35 7.33
C MET A 14 2.03 -2.62 8.76
N LYS A 15 1.59 -1.57 9.44
CA LYS A 15 0.90 -1.64 10.73
C LYS A 15 -0.56 -1.30 10.52
N TYR A 16 -1.43 -2.11 11.09
CA TYR A 16 -2.87 -1.88 11.07
C TYR A 16 -3.52 -2.53 12.29
N ASP A 17 -4.66 -2.00 12.70
CA ASP A 17 -5.53 -2.61 13.72
C ASP A 17 -6.79 -3.11 13.01
N PRO A 18 -7.00 -4.44 12.88
CA PRO A 18 -8.18 -4.98 12.23
C PRO A 18 -9.48 -4.63 12.96
N GLU A 19 -9.40 -4.21 14.23
CA GLU A 19 -10.55 -3.79 15.00
C GLU A 19 -10.87 -2.29 14.87
N SER A 20 -9.99 -1.50 14.23
CA SER A 20 -10.24 -0.07 13.99
C SER A 20 -11.39 0.15 12.99
N GLU A 21 -12.16 1.21 13.22
CA GLU A 21 -13.28 1.56 12.33
C GLU A 21 -12.76 1.94 10.94
N GLU A 22 -11.66 2.71 10.86
CA GLU A 22 -11.05 3.10 9.58
C GLU A 22 -10.68 1.88 8.70
N PHE A 23 -10.10 0.84 9.31
CA PHE A 23 -9.71 -0.37 8.58
C PHE A 23 -10.93 -1.20 8.15
N LYS A 24 -11.93 -1.33 9.03
CA LYS A 24 -13.17 -2.07 8.73
C LYS A 24 -13.95 -1.41 7.59
N ASP A 25 -14.11 -0.09 7.64
CA ASP A 25 -14.82 0.69 6.62
C ASP A 25 -14.10 0.59 5.26
N SER A 26 -12.77 0.62 5.28
CA SER A 26 -11.96 0.49 4.06
C SER A 26 -12.02 -0.90 3.46
N LEU A 27 -12.03 -1.95 4.31
CA LEU A 27 -12.19 -3.32 3.83
C LEU A 27 -13.58 -3.58 3.25
N GLU A 28 -14.61 -2.99 3.84
CA GLU A 28 -15.98 -3.04 3.28
C GLU A 28 -16.02 -2.32 1.92
N THR A 29 -15.50 -1.10 1.85
CA THR A 29 -15.42 -0.33 0.60
C THR A 29 -14.63 -1.08 -0.47
N TYR A 30 -13.52 -1.72 -0.10
CA TYR A 30 -12.70 -2.50 -1.02
C TYR A 30 -13.47 -3.68 -1.61
N ARG A 31 -14.26 -4.38 -0.77
CA ARG A 31 -15.11 -5.48 -1.22
C ARG A 31 -16.21 -5.02 -2.17
N GLU A 32 -16.81 -3.86 -1.90
CA GLU A 32 -17.86 -3.31 -2.75
C GLU A 32 -17.33 -2.79 -4.09
N ALA A 33 -16.17 -2.12 -4.08
CA ALA A 33 -15.63 -1.44 -5.24
C ALA A 33 -14.75 -2.34 -6.12
N ILE A 34 -13.96 -3.24 -5.52
CA ILE A 34 -12.90 -3.98 -6.20
C ILE A 34 -13.22 -5.48 -6.30
N GLU A 35 -13.38 -6.16 -5.15
CA GLU A 35 -13.53 -7.63 -5.13
C GLU A 35 -14.46 -8.11 -3.99
N ASP A 36 -15.67 -8.50 -4.35
CA ASP A 36 -16.65 -9.04 -3.40
C ASP A 36 -16.11 -10.29 -2.70
N GLY A 37 -16.25 -10.33 -1.37
CA GLY A 37 -15.77 -11.43 -0.54
C GLY A 37 -14.26 -11.46 -0.29
N ALA A 38 -13.50 -10.45 -0.72
CA ALA A 38 -12.05 -10.38 -0.49
C ALA A 38 -11.66 -10.43 0.99
N SER A 39 -10.47 -10.99 1.27
CA SER A 39 -9.91 -11.02 2.61
C SER A 39 -9.17 -9.72 2.96
N GLU A 40 -8.83 -9.56 4.24
CA GLU A 40 -7.93 -8.50 4.71
C GLU A 40 -6.58 -8.55 3.97
N GLU A 41 -6.05 -9.76 3.74
CA GLU A 41 -4.76 -9.96 3.07
C GLU A 41 -4.81 -9.47 1.62
N ASP A 42 -5.95 -9.61 0.94
CA ASP A 42 -6.10 -9.16 -0.45
C ASP A 42 -6.07 -7.63 -0.54
N MET A 43 -6.76 -6.94 0.37
CA MET A 43 -6.69 -5.47 0.47
C MET A 43 -5.25 -5.00 0.78
N LEU A 44 -4.56 -5.63 1.72
CA LEU A 44 -3.17 -5.28 2.06
C LEU A 44 -2.20 -5.50 0.89
N ARG A 45 -2.40 -6.56 0.10
CA ARG A 45 -1.64 -6.79 -1.14
C ARG A 45 -1.93 -5.73 -2.20
N GLN A 46 -3.18 -5.29 -2.32
CA GLN A 46 -3.54 -4.18 -3.21
C GLN A 46 -2.83 -2.89 -2.79
N ILE A 47 -2.81 -2.58 -1.49
CA ILE A 47 -2.06 -1.44 -0.95
C ILE A 47 -0.58 -1.56 -1.29
N ALA A 48 0.05 -2.72 -1.07
CA ALA A 48 1.46 -2.95 -1.36
C ALA A 48 1.78 -2.74 -2.85
N TRP A 49 0.94 -3.26 -3.73
CA TRP A 49 1.07 -3.08 -5.18
C TRP A 49 0.93 -1.61 -5.58
N TYR A 50 -0.05 -0.91 -5.02
CA TYR A 50 -0.32 0.48 -5.36
C TYR A 50 0.84 1.40 -4.96
N ILE A 51 1.33 1.25 -3.72
CA ILE A 51 2.48 2.02 -3.22
C ILE A 51 3.73 1.75 -4.06
N THR A 52 3.92 0.52 -4.51
CA THR A 52 5.02 0.16 -5.41
C THR A 52 4.94 0.91 -6.74
N ALA A 53 3.75 1.06 -7.30
CA ALA A 53 3.55 1.67 -8.61
C ALA A 53 3.47 3.20 -8.57
N PHE A 54 2.89 3.77 -7.50
CA PHE A 54 2.45 5.18 -7.46
C PHE A 54 2.95 5.95 -6.23
N GLY A 55 3.55 5.29 -5.24
CA GLY A 55 3.92 5.88 -3.96
C GLY A 55 2.75 6.02 -3.00
N THR A 56 2.93 6.75 -1.89
CA THR A 56 1.92 6.85 -0.81
C THR A 56 1.09 8.13 -0.84
N GLU A 57 1.43 9.09 -1.71
CA GLU A 57 0.76 10.40 -1.78
C GLU A 57 -0.66 10.35 -2.36
N TYR A 58 -1.04 9.25 -3.01
CA TYR A 58 -2.31 9.14 -3.74
C TYR A 58 -3.31 8.24 -3.03
N MET A 59 -4.59 8.63 -3.11
CA MET A 59 -5.70 7.78 -2.70
C MET A 59 -5.71 6.48 -3.50
N ILE A 60 -5.94 5.38 -2.81
CA ILE A 60 -6.08 4.04 -3.38
C ILE A 60 -7.58 3.80 -3.60
N GLU A 61 -8.00 3.65 -4.86
CA GLU A 61 -9.42 3.44 -5.19
C GLU A 61 -10.01 2.26 -4.43
N GLY A 62 -11.16 2.50 -3.79
CA GLY A 62 -11.85 1.50 -2.96
C GLY A 62 -11.22 1.25 -1.60
N VAL A 63 -10.11 1.91 -1.25
CA VAL A 63 -9.40 1.71 0.04
C VAL A 63 -9.22 3.02 0.80
N GLY A 64 -8.81 4.11 0.15
CA GLY A 64 -8.48 5.38 0.81
C GLY A 64 -6.99 5.67 0.87
N TYR A 65 -6.56 6.52 1.80
CA TYR A 65 -5.15 6.91 1.98
C TYR A 65 -4.47 6.08 3.08
N VAL A 66 -3.17 5.83 2.92
CA VAL A 66 -2.30 5.20 3.94
C VAL A 66 -1.50 6.26 4.70
N SER A 67 -1.29 6.11 6.00
CA SER A 67 -0.32 6.94 6.70
C SER A 67 1.09 6.43 6.49
N VAL A 68 2.09 7.30 6.68
CA VAL A 68 3.51 6.96 6.61
C VAL A 68 4.18 7.40 7.90
N ASP A 69 4.78 6.44 8.62
CA ASP A 69 5.42 6.68 9.92
C ASP A 69 4.50 7.44 10.91
N GLY A 70 3.20 7.13 10.89
CA GLY A 70 2.16 7.78 11.68
C GLY A 70 1.70 9.15 11.15
N GLU A 71 2.28 9.66 10.06
CA GLU A 71 1.83 10.88 9.41
C GLU A 71 0.74 10.61 8.37
N LYS A 72 -0.43 11.19 8.63
CA LYS A 72 -1.59 11.18 7.74
C LYS A 72 -1.42 12.24 6.63
N ARG A 73 -1.13 11.80 5.40
CA ARG A 73 -0.88 12.65 4.20
C ARG A 73 -2.00 12.59 3.14
N GLY A 74 -2.95 13.52 3.15
CA GLY A 74 -4.11 13.43 2.27
C GLY A 74 -5.35 13.96 2.96
N ASP A 75 -6.53 13.47 2.57
CA ASP A 75 -7.77 13.84 3.24
C ASP A 75 -7.86 13.18 4.62
N PRO A 76 -8.03 13.95 5.71
CA PRO A 76 -8.19 13.42 7.05
C PRO A 76 -9.40 12.48 7.25
N GLU A 77 -10.39 12.50 6.36
CA GLU A 77 -11.61 11.71 6.48
C GLU A 77 -11.53 10.36 5.72
N ASP A 78 -10.58 10.19 4.80
CA ASP A 78 -10.48 9.01 3.92
C ASP A 78 -9.28 8.10 4.29
N TRP A 79 -8.93 7.99 5.56
CA TRP A 79 -7.83 7.10 6.01
C TRP A 79 -8.26 5.65 6.07
N CYS A 80 -7.39 4.76 5.57
CA CYS A 80 -7.68 3.33 5.55
C CYS A 80 -7.27 2.54 6.81
N GLY A 81 -6.74 3.22 7.83
CA GLY A 81 -6.26 2.57 9.06
C GLY A 81 -4.96 1.77 8.90
N VAL A 82 -4.31 1.83 7.72
CA VAL A 82 -3.00 1.21 7.46
C VAL A 82 -1.89 2.26 7.48
N ASP A 83 -0.87 2.00 8.29
CA ASP A 83 0.34 2.78 8.41
C ASP A 83 1.53 2.04 7.79
N ILE A 84 2.24 2.72 6.89
CA ILE A 84 3.43 2.19 6.22
C ILE A 84 4.65 2.59 7.03
N GLU A 85 5.39 1.60 7.52
CA GLU A 85 6.65 1.83 8.23
C GLU A 85 7.82 1.91 7.24
N ASN A 86 8.52 3.05 7.32
CA ASN A 86 9.66 3.50 6.53
C ASN A 86 10.40 2.41 5.72
N SER A 87 9.95 2.24 4.47
CA SER A 87 10.60 1.41 3.44
C SER A 87 10.68 2.15 2.11
N LEU A 88 10.61 3.49 2.13
CA LEU A 88 10.40 4.33 0.95
C LEU A 88 11.66 5.13 0.60
N ASN A 89 11.92 5.30 -0.69
CA ASN A 89 13.02 6.07 -1.26
C ASN A 89 12.63 7.55 -1.45
N ILE A 90 13.52 8.35 -2.06
CA ILE A 90 13.31 9.80 -2.27
C ILE A 90 12.06 10.17 -3.10
N ASN A 91 11.50 9.21 -3.85
CA ASN A 91 10.28 9.38 -4.64
C ASN A 91 9.06 8.75 -3.97
N ASP A 92 9.13 8.45 -2.67
CA ASP A 92 8.02 7.89 -1.89
C ASP A 92 7.54 6.51 -2.39
N THR A 93 8.43 5.79 -3.08
CA THR A 93 8.23 4.40 -3.56
C THR A 93 9.16 3.44 -2.82
N PRO A 94 8.88 2.13 -2.77
CA PRO A 94 9.75 1.20 -2.05
C PRO A 94 11.21 1.27 -2.52
N ASP A 95 12.16 1.21 -1.58
CA ASP A 95 13.59 1.14 -1.92
C ASP A 95 13.95 -0.29 -2.39
N PHE A 96 14.07 -0.46 -3.70
CA PHE A 96 14.35 -1.77 -4.30
C PHE A 96 15.82 -2.14 -4.20
N SER A 97 16.10 -3.32 -3.65
CA SER A 97 17.37 -3.99 -3.86
C SER A 97 17.43 -4.60 -5.26
N THR A 98 18.56 -4.45 -5.95
CA THR A 98 18.77 -4.96 -7.31
C THR A 98 19.85 -6.03 -7.33
N ALA A 99 19.61 -7.12 -8.06
CA ALA A 99 20.62 -8.12 -8.36
C ALA A 99 20.72 -8.32 -9.89
N ILE A 100 21.94 -8.32 -10.42
CA ILE A 100 22.21 -8.65 -11.83
C ILE A 100 22.42 -10.16 -11.92
N ILE A 101 21.60 -10.84 -12.72
CA ILE A 101 21.61 -12.31 -12.89
C ILE A 101 22.43 -12.70 -14.12
#